data_AF-A0A1H0S9K0-F1
#
_entry.id   AF-A0A1H0S9K0-F1
#
_cell.length_a   1.000
_cell.length_b   1.000
_cell.length_c   1.000
_cell.angle_alpha   90.00
_cell.angle_beta   90.00
_cell.angle_gamma   90.00
#
_symmetry.space_group_name_H-M   'P 1'
#
loop_
_entity.id
_entity.type
_entity.pdbx_description
1 polymer ?
#
loop_
_entity_poly.entity_id
_entity_poly.type
_entity_poly.pdbx_seq_one_letter_code
_entity_poly.pdbx_strand_id
1 'polypeptide(L)'
;MSYQELIAKALHGRSVRVVAQEMGVPQQTFNRYARGDRLPDYATAFLLAKEAGMDPREVFLTLAEEEAKRKGLEIFSKGFNALLSLVKPRRTWVPAW
;
A
#
# COMPACT_ATOMS: atom_id res chain seq x y z
N MET A 1 3.35 1.55 8.69
CA MET A 1 2.99 0.12 8.78
C MET A 1 3.66 -0.61 7.64
N SER A 2 4.29 -1.76 7.88
CA SER A 2 4.90 -2.57 6.82
C SER A 2 3.86 -3.49 6.16
N TYR A 3 4.10 -3.92 4.92
CA TYR A 3 3.24 -4.90 4.25
C TYR A 3 3.14 -6.22 5.03
N GLN A 4 4.21 -6.64 5.71
CA GLN A 4 4.20 -7.82 6.57
C GLN A 4 3.31 -7.64 7.81
N GLU A 5 3.33 -6.46 8.43
CA GLU A 5 2.42 -6.14 9.55
C GLU A 5 0.96 -6.16 9.12
N LEU A 6 0.65 -5.68 7.91
CA LEU A 6 -0.69 -5.75 7.34
C LEU A 6 -1.17 -7.20 7.18
N ILE A 7 -0.34 -8.07 6.60
CA ILE A 7 -0.64 -9.50 6.47
C ILE A 7 -0.83 -10.15 7.85
N ALA A 8 0.05 -9.85 8.80
CA ALA A 8 -0.02 -10.42 10.15
C ALA A 8 -1.32 -10.01 10.86
N LYS A 9 -1.74 -8.75 10.73
CA LYS A 9 -3.03 -8.26 11.24
C LYS A 9 -4.20 -8.94 10.57
N ALA A 10 -4.18 -9.09 9.24
CA ALA A 10 -5.27 -9.75 8.52
C ALA A 10 -5.40 -11.25 8.89
N LEU A 11 -4.30 -11.91 9.22
CA LEU A 11 -4.32 -13.32 9.61
C LEU A 11 -4.95 -13.54 11.00
N HIS A 12 -4.86 -12.59 11.93
CA HIS A 12 -5.37 -12.72 13.31
C HIS A 12 -4.86 -14.00 14.02
N GLY A 13 -3.64 -14.46 13.70
CA GLY A 13 -3.10 -15.71 14.21
C GLY A 13 -3.69 -16.99 13.60
N ARG A 14 -4.65 -16.88 12.65
CA ARG A 14 -5.16 -18.02 11.88
C ARG A 14 -4.12 -18.50 10.88
N SER A 15 -4.24 -19.78 10.50
CA SER A 15 -3.41 -20.34 9.44
C SER A 15 -3.74 -19.68 8.09
N VAL A 16 -2.72 -19.50 7.25
CA VAL A 16 -2.87 -18.99 5.88
C VAL A 16 -3.90 -19.79 5.08
N ARG A 17 -4.00 -21.10 5.33
CA ARG A 17 -4.97 -21.97 4.65
C ARG A 17 -6.42 -21.56 4.92
N VAL A 18 -6.74 -21.29 6.18
CA VAL A 18 -8.10 -20.91 6.60
C VAL A 18 -8.49 -19.58 5.97
N VAL A 19 -7.61 -18.58 6.08
CA VAL A 19 -7.87 -17.24 5.53
C VAL A 19 -7.95 -17.25 4.00
N ALA A 20 -7.10 -18.03 3.33
CA ALA A 20 -7.18 -18.19 1.88
C ALA A 20 -8.54 -18.76 1.44
N GLN A 21 -9.07 -19.74 2.18
CA GLN A 21 -10.37 -20.34 1.90
C GLN A 21 -11.52 -19.34 2.17
N GLU A 22 -11.46 -18.61 3.28
CA GLU A 22 -12.45 -17.57 3.63
C GLU A 22 -12.50 -16.43 2.61
N MET A 23 -11.35 -16.02 2.09
CA MET A 23 -11.24 -14.94 1.10
C MET A 23 -11.46 -15.42 -0.34
N GLY A 24 -11.69 -16.72 -0.58
CA GLY A 24 -11.86 -17.29 -1.92
C GLY A 24 -10.59 -17.21 -2.79
N VAL A 25 -9.41 -17.12 -2.16
CA VAL A 25 -8.11 -17.02 -2.85
C VAL A 25 -7.43 -18.39 -2.85
N PRO A 26 -6.82 -18.83 -3.96
CA PRO A 26 -6.05 -20.06 -3.96
C PRO A 26 -4.94 -20.02 -2.89
N GLN A 27 -4.81 -21.07 -2.09
CA GLN A 27 -3.86 -21.13 -0.98
C GLN A 27 -2.42 -20.83 -1.41
N GLN A 28 -2.00 -21.31 -2.60
CA GLN A 28 -0.66 -21.02 -3.13
C GLN A 28 -0.47 -19.52 -3.41
N THR A 29 -1.49 -18.86 -3.94
CA THR A 29 -1.49 -17.42 -4.21
C THR A 29 -1.40 -16.65 -2.90
N PHE A 30 -2.20 -17.01 -1.90
CA PHE A 30 -2.15 -16.35 -0.59
C PHE A 30 -0.81 -16.59 0.12
N ASN A 31 -0.22 -17.78 0.01
CA ASN A 31 1.13 -18.03 0.53
C ASN A 31 2.18 -17.09 -0.08
N ARG A 32 2.08 -16.78 -1.38
CA ARG A 32 2.96 -15.80 -2.03
C ARG A 32 2.72 -14.38 -1.51
N TYR A 33 1.47 -14.04 -1.19
CA TYR A 33 1.14 -12.78 -0.54
C TYR A 33 1.77 -12.70 0.85
N ALA A 34 1.64 -13.76 1.65
CA ALA A 34 2.16 -13.80 3.00
C ALA A 34 3.70 -13.75 3.08
N ARG A 35 4.38 -14.35 2.10
CA ARG A 35 5.84 -14.29 1.96
C ARG A 35 6.35 -12.96 1.40
N GLY A 36 5.46 -12.15 0.84
CA GLY A 36 5.85 -10.97 0.08
C GLY A 36 6.44 -11.28 -1.29
N ASP A 37 6.33 -12.50 -1.82
CA ASP A 37 6.77 -12.80 -3.19
C ASP A 37 5.91 -12.06 -4.22
N ARG A 38 4.64 -11.84 -3.91
CA ARG A 38 3.66 -11.14 -4.75
C ARG A 38 2.79 -10.24 -3.89
N LEU A 39 2.36 -9.11 -4.45
CA LEU A 39 1.36 -8.24 -3.81
C LEU A 39 -0.06 -8.68 -4.20
N PRO A 40 -1.04 -8.55 -3.30
CA PRO A 40 -2.45 -8.78 -3.61
C PRO A 40 -2.97 -7.80 -4.66
N ASP A 41 -3.96 -8.24 -5.43
CA ASP A 41 -4.73 -7.35 -6.31
C ASP A 41 -5.66 -6.42 -5.49
N TYR A 42 -6.29 -5.45 -6.15
CA TYR A 42 -7.13 -4.47 -5.47
C TYR A 42 -8.31 -5.09 -4.69
N ALA A 43 -8.92 -6.15 -5.22
CA ALA A 43 -10.04 -6.81 -4.57
C ALA A 43 -9.57 -7.55 -3.29
N THR A 44 -8.48 -8.30 -3.39
CA THR A 44 -7.90 -9.02 -2.26
C THR A 44 -7.36 -8.05 -1.20
N ALA A 45 -6.72 -6.97 -1.62
CA ALA A 45 -6.23 -5.92 -0.73
C ALA A 45 -7.38 -5.24 0.05
N PHE A 46 -8.52 -5.02 -0.58
CA PHE A 46 -9.71 -4.51 0.09
C PHE A 46 -10.25 -5.51 1.14
N LEU A 47 -10.27 -6.80 0.81
CA LEU A 47 -10.65 -7.85 1.77
C LEU A 47 -9.68 -7.92 2.95
N LEU A 48 -8.38 -7.84 2.69
CA LEU A 48 -7.34 -7.78 3.73
C LEU A 48 -7.51 -6.55 4.63
N ALA A 49 -7.85 -5.39 4.05
CA ALA A 49 -8.11 -4.17 4.81
C ALA A 49 -9.31 -4.34 5.75
N LYS A 50 -10.42 -4.90 5.25
CA LYS A 50 -11.59 -5.21 6.06
C LYS A 50 -11.26 -6.18 7.19
N GLU A 51 -10.54 -7.25 6.86
CA GLU A 51 -10.16 -8.27 7.84
C GLU A 51 -9.25 -7.68 8.92
N ALA A 52 -8.26 -6.87 8.54
CA ALA A 52 -7.35 -6.20 9.46
C ALA A 52 -8.00 -5.03 10.23
N GLY A 53 -9.25 -4.67 9.93
CA GLY A 53 -9.95 -3.53 10.53
C GLY A 53 -9.32 -2.18 10.16
N MET A 54 -8.81 -2.04 8.94
CA MET A 54 -8.06 -0.87 8.47
C MET A 54 -8.77 -0.12 7.35
N ASP A 55 -8.48 1.18 7.21
CA ASP A 55 -8.97 1.96 6.06
C ASP A 55 -8.33 1.40 4.78
N PRO A 56 -9.14 0.97 3.78
CA PRO A 56 -8.63 0.49 2.51
C PRO A 56 -7.66 1.45 1.82
N ARG A 57 -7.82 2.77 2.01
CA ARG A 57 -6.91 3.78 1.44
C ARG A 57 -5.49 3.64 1.98
N GLU A 58 -5.34 3.42 3.29
CA GLU A 58 -4.02 3.22 3.92
C GLU A 58 -3.36 1.94 3.42
N VAL A 59 -4.16 0.88 3.26
CA VAL A 59 -3.71 -0.40 2.71
C VAL A 59 -3.23 -0.24 1.27
N PHE A 60 -3.98 0.44 0.42
CA PHE A 60 -3.58 0.68 -0.96
C PHE A 60 -2.32 1.55 -1.06
N LEU A 61 -2.17 2.57 -0.22
CA LEU A 61 -0.94 3.37 -0.16
C LEU A 61 0.26 2.51 0.24
N THR A 62 0.09 1.65 1.25
CA THR A 62 1.15 0.73 1.70
C THR A 62 1.57 -0.22 0.56
N LEU A 63 0.60 -0.74 -0.20
CA LEU A 63 0.88 -1.60 -1.36
C LEU A 63 1.58 -0.84 -2.49
N ALA A 64 1.16 0.39 -2.76
CA ALA A 64 1.79 1.23 -3.77
C ALA A 64 3.25 1.55 -3.41
N GLU A 65 3.53 1.88 -2.15
CA GLU A 65 4.89 2.08 -1.63
C GLU A 65 5.75 0.81 -1.74
N GLU A 66 5.16 -0.35 -1.47
CA GLU A 66 5.86 -1.63 -1.58
C GLU A 66 6.15 -2.00 -3.04
N GLU A 67 5.22 -1.72 -3.96
CA GLU A 67 5.42 -1.88 -5.39
C GLU A 67 6.48 -0.90 -5.93
N ALA A 68 6.52 0.32 -5.42
CA ALA A 68 7.57 1.33 -5.65
C ALA A 68 8.95 0.75 -5.42
N LYS A 69 9.14 0.23 -4.20
CA LYS A 69 10.39 -0.29 -3.70
C LYS A 69 10.85 -1.46 -4.57
N ARG A 70 9.95 -2.37 -4.91
CA ARG A 70 10.24 -3.53 -5.77
C ARG A 70 10.68 -3.13 -7.17
N LYS A 71 10.05 -2.11 -7.75
CA LYS A 71 10.37 -1.62 -9.09
C LYS A 71 11.57 -0.68 -9.10
N GLY A 72 12.16 -0.36 -7.94
CA GLY A 72 13.21 0.66 -7.82
C GLY A 72 12.73 2.06 -8.24
N LEU A 73 11.42 2.29 -8.20
CA LEU A 73 10.79 3.56 -8.54
C LEU A 73 10.66 4.39 -7.27
N GLU A 74 11.33 5.55 -7.20
CA GLU A 74 10.96 6.58 -6.23
C GLU A 74 9.60 7.17 -6.65
N ILE A 75 8.49 6.61 -6.14
CA ILE A 75 7.14 6.97 -6.59
C ILE A 75 6.80 8.47 -6.42
N PHE A 76 7.50 9.21 -5.56
CA PHE A 76 7.14 10.60 -5.24
C PHE A 76 8.23 11.67 -5.47
N SER A 77 9.45 11.35 -5.94
CA SER A 77 10.55 12.32 -5.78
C SER A 77 10.69 13.38 -6.89
N LYS A 78 10.10 13.18 -8.08
CA LYS A 78 10.20 14.19 -9.17
C LYS A 78 8.87 14.76 -9.61
N GLY A 79 7.92 13.93 -10.01
CA GLY A 79 6.63 14.42 -10.53
C GLY A 79 5.80 15.14 -9.47
N PHE A 80 5.70 14.54 -8.28
CA PHE A 80 4.98 15.16 -7.17
C PHE A 80 5.69 16.39 -6.62
N ASN A 81 7.02 16.38 -6.50
CA ASN A 81 7.80 17.57 -6.15
C ASN A 81 7.66 18.70 -7.17
N ALA A 82 7.55 18.39 -8.47
CA ALA A 82 7.25 19.38 -9.50
C ALA A 82 5.85 19.98 -9.31
N LEU A 83 4.83 19.16 -9.04
CA LEU A 83 3.48 19.64 -8.73
C LEU A 83 3.44 20.49 -7.44
N LEU A 84 4.12 20.07 -6.39
CA LEU A 84 4.26 20.86 -5.16
C LEU A 84 5.00 22.19 -5.39
N SER A 85 5.99 22.22 -6.29
CA SER A 85 6.69 23.45 -6.66
C SER A 85 5.81 24.43 -7.44
N LEU A 86 4.84 23.92 -8.21
CA LEU A 86 3.86 24.73 -8.94
C LEU A 86 2.77 25.29 -8.01
N VAL A 87 2.40 24.53 -6.97
CA VAL A 87 1.38 24.93 -5.99
C VAL A 87 1.93 25.88 -4.93
N LYS A 88 3.24 25.86 -4.63
CA LYS A 88 3.85 26.87 -3.76
C LYS A 88 3.72 28.22 -4.46
N PRO A 89 2.87 29.15 -3.96
CA PRO A 89 2.82 30.48 -4.55
C PRO A 89 4.22 31.04 -4.45
N ARG A 90 4.78 31.50 -5.59
CA ARG A 90 5.99 32.32 -5.59
C ARG A 90 5.76 33.35 -4.49
N ARG A 91 6.58 33.35 -3.43
CA ARG A 91 6.60 34.45 -2.46
C ARG A 91 6.75 35.70 -3.30
N THR A 92 5.65 36.38 -3.56
CA THR A 92 5.61 37.60 -4.35
C THR A 92 6.36 38.60 -3.50
N TRP A 93 7.61 38.82 -3.89
CA TRP A 93 8.43 39.87 -3.34
C TRP A 93 7.79 41.17 -3.85
N VAL A 94 7.03 41.84 -2.99
CA VAL A 94 6.48 43.17 -3.27
C VAL A 94 7.53 44.18 -2.82
N PRO A 95 8.18 44.95 -3.72
CA PRO A 95 9.03 46.04 -3.30
C PRO A 95 8.13 47.08 -2.64
N ALA A 96 8.36 47.35 -1.36
CA ALA A 96 7.82 48.53 -0.72
C ALA A 96 8.58 49.75 -1.28
N TRP A 97 7.90 50.50 -2.13
CA TRP A 97 8.26 51.88 -2.45
C TRP A 97 7.39 52.81 -1.61
#